data_AF-A0A1G0GMX0-F1
#
_entry.id   AF-A0A1G0GMX0-F1
#
_cell.length_a   1.000
_cell.length_b   1.000
_cell.length_c   1.000
_cell.angle_alpha   90.00
_cell.angle_beta   90.00
_cell.angle_gamma   90.00
#
_symmetry.space_group_name_H-M   'P 1'
#
loop_
_entity.id
_entity.type
_entity.pdbx_description
1 polymer ?
#
loop_
_entity_poly.entity_id
_entity_poly.type
_entity_poly.pdbx_seq_one_letter_code
_entity_poly.pdbx_strand_id
1 'polypeptide(L)'
;MSAREPFYYLIGINSNQLSKEEYFLLEAELIVRLCNELKEFFRKKYKSYFHLMKFSETMEDSMLETNLVRLITNDILSTEEYDLNGIAYYADTPGEVIQEMIDGRNTRPSAIFLLRIINIHRSVRRDLYDEMINKIINQLLDLRQ
;
A
#
# COMPACT_ATOMS: atom_id res chain seq x y z
N MET A 1 -8.56 -0.70 -20.77
CA MET A 1 -8.14 -1.06 -19.41
C MET A 1 -9.27 -0.70 -18.47
N SER A 2 -9.79 -1.68 -17.73
CA SER A 2 -10.89 -1.47 -16.77
C SER A 2 -10.49 -0.42 -15.74
N ALA A 3 -11.40 0.50 -15.42
CA ALA A 3 -11.24 1.41 -14.29
C ALA A 3 -10.89 0.58 -13.06
N ARG A 4 -9.74 0.86 -12.45
CA ARG A 4 -9.25 0.15 -11.25
C ARG A 4 -10.37 0.15 -10.21
N GLU A 5 -10.78 -1.02 -9.75
CA GLU A 5 -11.85 -1.15 -8.77
C GLU A 5 -11.48 -0.38 -7.50
N PRO A 6 -12.32 0.60 -7.11
CA PRO A 6 -12.15 1.35 -5.86
C PRO A 6 -12.05 0.44 -4.63
N PHE A 7 -11.35 0.90 -3.60
CA PHE A 7 -11.13 0.12 -2.38
C PHE A 7 -12.40 -0.12 -1.57
N TYR A 8 -13.45 0.71 -1.68
CA TYR A 8 -14.72 0.44 -0.99
C TYR A 8 -15.41 -0.85 -1.46
N TYR A 9 -15.14 -1.33 -2.69
CA TYR A 9 -15.66 -2.62 -3.14
C TYR A 9 -15.11 -3.77 -2.30
N LEU A 10 -13.88 -3.63 -1.83
CA LEU A 10 -13.21 -4.64 -1.01
C LEU A 10 -13.84 -4.78 0.37
N ILE A 11 -14.48 -3.73 0.88
CA ILE A 11 -15.17 -3.73 2.18
C ILE A 11 -16.70 -3.90 2.06
N GLY A 12 -17.21 -4.19 0.87
CA GLY A 12 -18.63 -4.50 0.65
C GLY A 12 -19.61 -3.35 0.89
N ILE A 13 -19.14 -2.09 0.87
CA ILE A 13 -20.03 -0.93 1.03
C ILE A 13 -20.81 -0.70 -0.26
N ASN A 14 -22.14 -0.61 -0.14
CA ASN A 14 -23.01 -0.24 -1.26
C ASN A 14 -22.85 1.26 -1.57
N SER A 15 -22.13 1.56 -2.65
CA SER A 15 -21.83 2.93 -3.09
C SER A 15 -23.05 3.75 -3.50
N ASN A 16 -24.21 3.11 -3.72
CA ASN A 16 -25.43 3.81 -4.16
C ASN A 16 -26.03 4.74 -3.09
N GLN A 17 -25.51 4.72 -1.86
CA GLN A 17 -25.98 5.53 -0.75
C GLN A 17 -25.04 6.71 -0.41
N LEU A 18 -23.89 6.82 -1.08
CA LEU A 18 -22.89 7.85 -0.80
C LEU A 18 -22.93 8.95 -1.85
N SER A 19 -22.81 10.20 -1.41
CA SER A 19 -22.48 11.33 -2.27
C SER A 19 -21.06 11.19 -2.83
N LYS A 20 -20.73 12.02 -3.82
CA LYS A 20 -19.41 12.04 -4.44
C LYS A 20 -18.32 12.45 -3.44
N GLU A 21 -18.62 13.37 -2.54
CA GLU A 21 -17.71 13.84 -1.50
C GLU A 21 -17.46 12.76 -0.44
N GLU A 22 -18.51 12.09 0.02
CA GLU A 22 -18.41 10.96 0.96
C GLU A 22 -17.60 9.80 0.37
N TYR A 23 -17.78 9.55 -0.94
CA TYR A 23 -16.97 8.59 -1.68
C TYR A 23 -15.48 8.92 -1.59
N PHE A 24 -15.10 10.17 -1.85
CA PHE A 24 -13.68 10.56 -1.84
C PHE A 24 -13.08 10.45 -0.44
N LEU A 25 -13.84 10.85 0.59
CA LEU A 25 -13.41 10.73 1.97
C LEU A 25 -13.25 9.28 2.39
N LEU A 26 -14.19 8.41 2.02
CA LEU A 26 -14.12 6.97 2.32
C LEU A 26 -12.91 6.33 1.64
N GLU A 27 -12.69 6.59 0.36
CA GLU A 27 -11.52 6.07 -0.36
C GLU A 27 -10.21 6.54 0.28
N ALA A 28 -10.10 7.84 0.60
CA ALA A 28 -8.91 8.40 1.23
C ALA A 28 -8.64 7.75 2.60
N GLU A 29 -9.67 7.59 3.42
CA GLU A 29 -9.58 6.92 4.73
C GLU A 29 -9.14 5.46 4.60
N LEU A 30 -9.70 4.72 3.63
CA LEU A 30 -9.31 3.34 3.38
C LEU A 30 -7.86 3.22 2.92
N ILE A 31 -7.41 4.12 2.05
CA ILE A 31 -6.02 4.17 1.60
C ILE A 31 -5.08 4.42 2.79
N VAL A 32 -5.43 5.35 3.69
CA VAL A 32 -4.62 5.63 4.90
C VAL A 32 -4.53 4.40 5.79
N ARG A 33 -5.65 3.73 6.04
CA ARG A 33 -5.69 2.49 6.86
C ARG A 33 -4.88 1.37 6.23
N LEU A 34 -5.02 1.17 4.92
CA LEU A 34 -4.27 0.18 4.18
C LEU A 34 -2.77 0.45 4.22
N CYS A 35 -2.35 1.70 4.06
CA CYS A 35 -0.96 2.10 4.21
C CYS A 35 -0.43 1.81 5.62
N ASN A 36 -1.23 2.03 6.66
CA ASN A 36 -0.85 1.69 8.03
C ASN A 36 -0.68 0.18 8.21
N GLU A 37 -1.61 -0.62 7.70
CA GLU A 37 -1.49 -2.08 7.75
C GLU A 37 -0.28 -2.61 6.96
N LEU A 38 0.02 -2.02 5.80
CA LEU A 38 1.25 -2.31 5.05
C LEU A 38 2.51 -1.97 5.85
N LYS A 39 2.53 -0.81 6.55
CA LYS A 39 3.63 -0.47 7.46
C LYS A 39 3.77 -1.49 8.58
N GLU A 40 2.69 -1.94 9.21
CA GLU A 40 2.75 -2.98 10.24
C GLU A 40 3.27 -4.32 9.70
N PHE A 41 2.86 -4.70 8.50
CA PHE A 41 3.38 -5.89 7.82
C PHE A 41 4.89 -5.79 7.65
N PHE A 42 5.39 -4.69 7.09
CA PHE A 42 6.83 -4.49 6.92
C PHE A 42 7.57 -4.36 8.26
N ARG A 43 6.96 -3.73 9.28
CA ARG A 43 7.52 -3.68 10.62
C ARG A 43 7.79 -5.07 11.16
N LYS A 44 6.82 -5.98 11.06
CA LYS A 44 6.98 -7.37 11.46
C LYS A 44 8.07 -8.07 10.64
N LYS A 45 8.08 -7.87 9.32
CA LYS A 45 9.08 -8.44 8.40
C LYS A 45 10.51 -8.01 8.75
N TYR A 46 10.72 -6.76 9.14
CA TYR A 46 12.03 -6.17 9.45
C TYR A 46 12.34 -6.07 10.95
N LYS A 47 11.55 -6.72 11.83
CA LYS A 47 11.69 -6.62 13.29
C LYS A 47 13.12 -6.87 13.79
N SER A 48 13.79 -7.91 13.28
CA SER A 48 15.17 -8.22 13.67
C SER A 48 16.16 -7.13 13.25
N TYR A 49 15.95 -6.52 12.08
CA TYR A 49 16.78 -5.42 11.60
C TYR A 49 16.61 -4.18 12.50
N PHE A 50 15.37 -3.79 12.80
CA PHE A 50 15.11 -2.66 13.70
C PHE A 50 15.67 -2.88 15.10
N HIS A 51 15.55 -4.11 15.61
CA HIS A 51 16.16 -4.48 16.89
C HIS A 51 17.68 -4.36 16.87
N LEU A 52 18.35 -4.88 15.84
CA LEU A 52 19.81 -4.81 15.70
C LEU A 52 20.30 -3.36 15.61
N MET A 53 19.58 -2.53 14.85
CA MET A 53 19.89 -1.11 14.67
C MET A 53 19.45 -0.24 15.85
N LYS A 54 18.77 -0.82 16.86
CA LYS A 54 18.26 -0.14 18.05
C LYS A 54 17.35 1.06 17.72
N PHE A 55 16.48 0.90 16.73
CA PHE A 55 15.52 1.93 16.38
C PHE A 55 14.48 2.12 17.49
N SER A 56 14.10 3.36 17.76
CA SER A 56 12.87 3.65 18.49
C SER A 56 11.65 3.46 17.59
N GLU A 57 10.46 3.31 18.16
CA GLU A 57 9.21 3.19 17.40
C GLU A 57 9.03 4.36 16.42
N THR A 58 9.33 5.59 16.85
CA THR A 58 9.31 6.79 15.98
C THR A 58 10.31 6.73 14.82
N MET A 59 11.47 6.11 15.01
CA MET A 59 12.45 5.90 13.93
C MET A 59 11.97 4.83 12.96
N GLU A 60 11.35 3.75 13.47
CA GLU A 60 10.72 2.73 12.63
C GLU A 60 9.60 3.34 11.78
N ASP A 61 8.70 4.12 12.38
CA ASP A 61 7.62 4.82 11.68
C ASP A 61 8.16 5.70 10.55
N SER A 62 9.14 6.55 10.86
CA SER A 62 9.73 7.46 9.88
C SER A 62 10.41 6.71 8.73
N MET A 63 11.10 5.61 9.04
CA MET A 63 11.75 4.77 8.03
C MET A 63 10.73 4.08 7.14
N LEU A 64 9.70 3.47 7.73
CA LEU A 64 8.64 2.77 7.02
C LEU A 64 7.83 3.72 6.15
N GLU A 65 7.46 4.89 6.66
CA GLU A 65 6.72 5.91 5.91
C GLU A 65 7.54 6.42 4.72
N THR A 66 8.80 6.81 4.95
CA THR A 66 9.68 7.35 3.89
C THR A 66 9.96 6.31 2.81
N ASN A 67 10.01 5.03 3.16
CA ASN A 67 10.38 3.95 2.24
C ASN A 67 9.20 3.10 1.79
N LEU A 68 7.95 3.44 2.13
CA LEU A 68 6.80 2.56 1.93
C LEU A 68 6.69 2.07 0.49
N VAL A 69 6.77 2.98 -0.49
CA VAL A 69 6.67 2.61 -1.89
C VAL A 69 7.82 1.71 -2.33
N ARG A 70 9.05 2.00 -1.90
CA ARG A 70 10.21 1.15 -2.18
C ARG A 70 10.06 -0.23 -1.56
N LEU A 71 9.53 -0.33 -0.34
CA LEU A 71 9.28 -1.60 0.34
C LEU A 71 8.26 -2.43 -0.44
N ILE A 72 7.17 -1.80 -0.90
CA ILE A 72 6.14 -2.46 -1.72
C ILE A 72 6.73 -2.92 -3.06
N THR A 73 7.45 -2.05 -3.78
CA THR A 73 8.07 -2.39 -5.07
C THR A 73 9.03 -3.56 -4.94
N ASN A 74 9.88 -3.57 -3.91
CA ASN A 74 10.80 -4.69 -3.66
C ASN A 74 10.05 -5.97 -3.26
N ASP A 75 8.93 -5.85 -2.55
CA ASP A 75 8.11 -7.01 -2.22
C ASP A 75 7.46 -7.61 -3.47
N ILE A 76 6.95 -6.78 -4.40
CA ILE A 76 6.48 -7.22 -5.73
C ILE A 76 7.59 -7.95 -6.47
N LEU A 77 8.79 -7.36 -6.58
CA LEU A 77 9.91 -8.00 -7.28
C LEU A 77 10.28 -9.35 -6.65
N SER A 78 10.15 -9.48 -5.32
CA SER A 78 10.44 -10.73 -4.63
C SER A 78 9.43 -11.85 -4.89
N THR A 79 8.26 -11.55 -5.48
CA THR A 79 7.31 -12.60 -5.90
C THR A 79 7.66 -13.20 -7.26
N GLU A 80 8.59 -12.58 -8.00
CA GLU A 80 8.99 -12.95 -9.37
C GLU A 80 7.84 -12.91 -10.40
N GLU A 81 6.63 -12.48 -10.03
CA GLU A 81 5.49 -12.32 -10.95
C GLU A 81 5.66 -11.13 -11.90
N TYR A 82 6.41 -10.12 -11.47
CA TYR A 82 6.76 -8.96 -12.27
C TYR A 82 8.24 -8.63 -12.12
N ASP A 83 8.87 -8.26 -13.24
CA ASP A 83 10.14 -7.55 -13.25
C ASP A 83 9.92 -6.03 -13.24
N LEU A 84 11.02 -5.26 -13.26
CA LEU A 84 10.94 -3.80 -13.25
C LEU A 84 10.15 -3.24 -14.44
N ASN A 85 10.29 -3.87 -15.62
CA ASN A 85 9.58 -3.46 -16.83
C ASN A 85 8.08 -3.73 -16.72
N GLY A 86 7.69 -4.87 -16.14
CA GLY A 86 6.31 -5.21 -15.83
C GLY A 86 5.70 -4.20 -14.87
N ILE A 87 6.41 -3.86 -13.78
CA ILE A 87 5.96 -2.83 -12.84
C ILE A 87 5.78 -1.48 -13.55
N ALA A 88 6.76 -1.05 -14.34
CA ALA A 88 6.71 0.20 -15.11
C ALA A 88 5.49 0.24 -16.05
N TYR A 89 5.25 -0.86 -16.77
CA TYR A 89 4.12 -1.00 -17.69
C TYR A 89 2.77 -0.91 -16.96
N TYR A 90 2.55 -1.71 -15.92
CA TYR A 90 1.27 -1.73 -15.20
C TYR A 90 1.06 -0.50 -14.30
N ALA A 91 2.14 0.13 -13.85
CA ALA A 91 2.11 1.40 -13.13
C ALA A 91 1.95 2.59 -14.08
N ASP A 92 2.01 2.40 -15.41
CA ASP A 92 1.96 3.48 -16.40
C ASP A 92 2.98 4.58 -16.04
N THR A 93 4.21 4.17 -15.76
CA THR A 93 5.29 5.03 -15.27
C THR A 93 6.60 4.63 -15.94
N PRO A 94 7.45 5.57 -16.39
CA PRO A 94 8.74 5.24 -17.00
C PRO A 94 9.60 4.39 -16.07
N GLY A 95 10.28 3.38 -16.63
CA GLY A 95 11.15 2.48 -15.85
C GLY A 95 12.25 3.20 -15.08
N GLU A 96 12.78 4.30 -15.61
CA GLU A 96 13.77 5.15 -14.93
C GLU A 96 13.24 5.70 -13.60
N VAL A 97 11.97 6.13 -13.56
CA VAL A 97 11.33 6.62 -12.34
C VAL A 97 11.17 5.48 -11.32
N ILE A 98 10.80 4.28 -11.78
CA ILE A 98 10.74 3.09 -10.91
C ILE A 98 12.13 2.80 -10.33
N GLN A 99 13.17 2.83 -11.17
CA GLN A 99 14.54 2.58 -10.76
C GLN A 99 15.03 3.61 -9.72
N GLU A 100 14.79 4.90 -9.95
CA GLU A 100 15.13 5.95 -8.98
C GLU A 100 14.49 5.74 -7.61
N MET A 101 13.28 5.17 -7.56
CA MET A 101 12.60 4.88 -6.31
C MET A 101 13.17 3.66 -5.60
N ILE A 102 13.51 2.60 -6.35
CA ILE A 102 14.20 1.42 -5.81
C ILE A 102 15.55 1.83 -5.23
N ASP A 103 16.28 2.70 -5.93
CA ASP A 103 17.58 3.23 -5.51
C ASP A 103 17.47 4.19 -4.32
N GLY A 104 16.25 4.62 -3.94
CA GLY A 104 16.03 5.62 -2.90
C GLY A 104 16.41 7.05 -3.31
N ARG A 105 16.60 7.31 -4.61
CA ARG A 105 16.85 8.64 -5.16
C ARG A 105 15.57 9.48 -5.24
N ASN A 106 14.41 8.83 -5.35
CA ASN A 106 13.10 9.46 -5.23
C ASN A 106 12.32 8.89 -4.03
N THR A 107 12.28 9.66 -2.94
CA THR A 107 11.60 9.28 -1.67
C THR A 107 10.22 9.92 -1.51
N ARG A 108 9.74 10.68 -2.51
CA ARG A 108 8.46 11.41 -2.43
C ARG A 108 7.59 11.16 -3.67
N PRO A 109 7.08 9.93 -3.85
CA PRO A 109 6.14 9.65 -4.91
C PRO A 109 4.85 10.44 -4.78
N SER A 110 4.19 10.66 -5.92
CA SER A 110 2.82 11.14 -5.93
C SER A 110 1.88 10.09 -5.34
N ALA A 111 0.78 10.55 -4.73
CA ALA A 111 -0.27 9.65 -4.23
C ALA A 111 -0.83 8.74 -5.33
N ILE A 112 -0.95 9.25 -6.56
CA ILE A 112 -1.40 8.47 -7.72
C ILE A 112 -0.44 7.30 -7.99
N PHE A 113 0.86 7.54 -7.89
CA PHE A 113 1.87 6.50 -8.06
C PHE A 113 1.84 5.47 -6.94
N LEU A 114 1.71 5.90 -5.67
CA LEU A 114 1.50 4.99 -4.55
C LEU A 114 0.31 4.07 -4.80
N LEU A 115 -0.83 4.61 -5.24
CA LEU A 115 -2.02 3.82 -5.55
C LEU A 115 -1.80 2.84 -6.71
N ARG A 116 -1.04 3.24 -7.73
CA ARG A 116 -0.63 2.35 -8.84
C ARG A 116 0.13 1.14 -8.32
N ILE A 117 1.14 1.39 -7.48
CA ILE A 117 1.98 0.34 -6.90
C ILE A 117 1.20 -0.55 -5.92
N ILE A 118 0.34 0.01 -5.06
CA ILE A 118 -0.53 -0.77 -4.17
C ILE A 118 -1.43 -1.72 -4.96
N ASN A 119 -1.97 -1.28 -6.11
CA ASN A 119 -2.83 -2.14 -6.93
C ASN A 119 -2.08 -3.32 -7.56
N ILE A 120 -0.82 -3.10 -7.99
CA ILE A 120 0.04 -4.18 -8.49
C ILE A 120 0.41 -5.13 -7.35
N HIS A 121 0.78 -4.58 -6.18
CA HIS A 121 1.07 -5.40 -5.01
C HIS A 121 -0.12 -6.26 -4.59
N ARG A 122 -1.33 -5.70 -4.64
CA ARG A 122 -2.57 -6.44 -4.39
C ARG A 122 -2.77 -7.62 -5.34
N SER A 123 -2.40 -7.49 -6.62
CA SER A 123 -2.59 -8.58 -7.56
C SER A 123 -1.67 -9.79 -7.30
N VAL A 124 -0.49 -9.55 -6.72
CA VAL A 124 0.55 -10.56 -6.41
C VAL A 124 0.58 -11.00 -4.94
N ARG A 125 -0.12 -10.27 -4.04
CA ARG A 125 -0.22 -10.58 -2.61
C ARG A 125 -1.68 -10.63 -2.13
N ARG A 126 -2.56 -11.31 -2.87
CA ARG A 126 -4.01 -11.31 -2.59
C ARG A 126 -4.35 -11.68 -1.14
N ASP A 127 -3.79 -12.78 -0.65
CA ASP A 127 -4.01 -13.26 0.71
C ASP A 127 -3.66 -12.21 1.78
N LEU A 128 -2.55 -11.48 1.58
CA LEU A 128 -2.13 -10.41 2.48
C LEU A 128 -3.17 -9.28 2.51
N TYR A 129 -3.70 -8.88 1.35
CA TYR A 129 -4.70 -7.82 1.29
C TYR A 129 -6.02 -8.27 1.89
N ASP A 130 -6.43 -9.51 1.66
CA ASP A 130 -7.65 -10.07 2.27
C ASP A 130 -7.55 -10.05 3.80
N GLU A 131 -6.40 -10.42 4.36
CA GLU A 131 -6.14 -10.30 5.81
C GLU A 131 -6.22 -8.84 6.30
N MET A 132 -5.59 -7.90 5.58
CA MET A 132 -5.61 -6.48 5.94
C MET A 132 -7.02 -5.88 5.87
N ILE A 133 -7.78 -6.21 4.82
CA ILE A 133 -9.16 -5.73 4.62
C ILE A 133 -10.05 -6.26 5.74
N ASN A 134 -9.97 -7.55 6.06
CA ASN A 134 -10.74 -8.13 7.15
C ASN A 134 -10.43 -7.44 8.49
N LYS A 135 -9.15 -7.14 8.75
CA LYS A 135 -8.75 -6.40 9.94
C LYS A 135 -9.32 -4.98 9.96
N ILE A 136 -9.29 -4.27 8.84
CA ILE A 136 -9.86 -2.92 8.70
C ILE A 136 -11.38 -2.94 8.94
N ILE A 137 -12.09 -3.91 8.37
CA ILE A 137 -13.55 -4.06 8.56
C ILE A 137 -13.86 -4.27 10.05
N ASN A 138 -13.15 -5.18 10.71
CA ASN A 138 -13.38 -5.46 12.14
C ASN A 138 -13.16 -4.20 13.00
N GLN A 139 -12.09 -3.44 12.75
CA GLN A 139 -11.84 -2.17 13.44
C GLN A 139 -12.96 -1.14 13.23
N LEU A 140 -13.51 -1.06 12.01
CA LEU A 140 -14.61 -0.14 11.70
C LEU A 140 -15.93 -0.56 12.36
N LEU A 141 -16.15 -1.87 12.54
CA LEU A 141 -17.32 -2.40 13.22
C LEU A 141 -17.22 -2.22 14.75
N ASP A 142 -16.04 -2.41 15.32
CA ASP A 142 -15.79 -2.23 16.76
C ASP A 142 -15.95 -0.76 17.20
N LEU A 143 -15.63 0.20 16.32
CA LEU A 143 -15.86 1.64 16.56
C LEU A 143 -17.35 2.04 16.61
N ARG A 144 -18.28 1.13 16.29
CA ARG A 144 -19.73 1.38 16.37
C ARG A 144 -20.37 0.91 17.69
N GLN A 145 -19.60 0.31 18.61
CA GLN A 145 -20.06 -0.10 19.95
C GLN A 145 -19.62 0.92 21.01
#